data_AF-A0A661CAT1-F1
#
_entry.id   AF-A0A661CAT1-F1
#
_cell.length_a   1.000
_cell.length_b   1.000
_cell.length_c   1.000
_cell.angle_alpha   90.00
_cell.angle_beta   90.00
_cell.angle_gamma   90.00
#
_symmetry.space_group_name_H-M   'P 1'
#
loop_
_entity.id
_entity.type
_entity.pdbx_description
1 polymer ?
#
loop_
_entity_poly.entity_id
_entity_poly.type
_entity_poly.pdbx_seq_one_letter_code
_entity_poly.pdbx_strand_id
1 'polypeptide(L)'
;MQSSQANCGASPFKELDLHKIKVSCSNCSLSELCLPRGVGQGALEKLEDIVKRSSPLQKGEVLFRAGDKFRGIYAVRSGLVKVFATADDGEEQIIGFFLPGEMLGLDAIDTQV
;
A
#
# COMPACT_ATOMS: atom_id res chain seq x y z
N MET A 1 10.19 37.37 49.73
CA MET A 1 10.38 37.05 48.31
C MET A 1 11.25 35.80 48.20
N GLN A 2 10.65 34.62 48.21
CA GLN A 2 11.32 33.36 47.88
C GLN A 2 10.42 32.66 46.87
N SER A 3 10.80 32.77 45.61
CA SER A 3 10.16 32.12 44.48
C SER A 3 10.57 30.65 44.48
N SER A 4 9.65 29.80 44.93
CA SER A 4 9.66 28.35 44.75
C SER A 4 9.71 28.03 43.25
N GLN A 5 10.83 27.46 42.80
CA GLN A 5 10.98 26.91 41.46
C GLN A 5 10.26 25.56 41.39
N ALA A 6 9.23 25.46 40.57
CA ALA A 6 8.65 24.20 40.15
C ALA A 6 9.56 23.56 39.09
N ASN A 7 10.23 22.48 39.49
CA ASN A 7 11.04 21.63 38.61
C ASN A 7 10.14 20.61 37.92
N CYS A 8 9.66 20.92 36.71
CA CYS A 8 8.99 19.93 35.86
C CYS A 8 10.06 19.14 35.09
N GLY A 9 10.36 17.94 35.58
CA GLY A 9 11.29 17.01 34.97
C GLY A 9 10.86 16.63 33.54
N ALA A 10 11.80 16.75 32.61
CA ALA A 10 11.68 16.23 31.26
C ALA A 10 11.60 14.70 31.31
N SER A 11 10.46 14.14 30.92
CA SER A 11 10.32 12.70 30.68
C SER A 11 11.01 12.33 29.35
N PRO A 12 11.67 11.17 29.27
CA PRO A 12 12.34 10.74 28.04
C PRO A 12 11.28 10.11 27.12
N PHE A 13 10.84 10.84 26.11
CA PHE A 13 10.02 10.25 25.05
C PHE A 13 10.93 9.36 24.20
N LYS A 14 10.81 8.04 24.36
CA LYS A 14 11.58 7.05 23.60
C LYS A 14 11.20 7.19 22.13
N GLU A 15 12.18 7.45 21.29
CA GLU A 15 12.02 7.64 19.84
C GLU A 15 11.30 6.42 19.23
N LEU A 16 10.11 6.64 18.68
CA LEU A 16 9.30 5.61 18.06
C LEU A 16 9.76 5.44 16.60
N ASP A 17 10.44 4.33 16.32
CA ASP A 17 10.83 3.96 14.97
C ASP A 17 9.61 3.45 14.18
N LEU A 18 9.04 4.33 13.35
CA LEU A 18 7.89 4.03 12.49
C LEU A 18 8.18 2.90 11.47
N HIS A 19 9.44 2.57 11.19
CA HIS A 19 9.76 1.43 10.33
C HIS A 19 9.43 0.08 10.98
N LYS A 20 9.45 0.00 12.32
CA LYS A 20 9.09 -1.21 13.09
C LYS A 20 7.59 -1.39 13.31
N ILE A 21 6.80 -0.33 13.12
CA ILE A 21 5.32 -0.36 13.18
C ILE A 21 4.75 -0.57 11.76
N LYS A 22 5.41 -1.38 10.93
CA LYS A 22 4.91 -1.72 9.60
C LYS A 22 4.12 -3.03 9.70
N VAL A 23 2.87 -2.98 9.28
CA VAL A 23 2.00 -4.16 9.18
C VAL A 23 2.59 -5.13 8.14
N SER A 24 2.99 -6.31 8.59
CA SER A 24 3.42 -7.44 7.76
C SER A 24 2.24 -8.06 7.00
N CYS A 25 2.47 -8.88 5.99
CA CYS A 25 1.37 -9.56 5.30
C CYS A 25 0.70 -10.61 6.21
N SER A 26 1.50 -11.25 7.08
CA SER A 26 1.05 -12.15 8.15
C SER A 26 0.12 -11.49 9.17
N ASN A 27 0.34 -10.21 9.49
CA ASN A 27 -0.47 -9.46 10.45
C ASN A 27 -1.38 -8.41 9.77
N CYS A 28 -1.65 -8.57 8.48
CA CYS A 28 -2.52 -7.68 7.75
C CYS A 28 -3.99 -8.05 7.99
N SER A 29 -4.85 -7.06 8.24
CA SER A 29 -6.31 -7.26 8.39
C SER A 29 -6.99 -7.80 7.13
N LEU A 30 -6.29 -7.83 6.00
CA LEU A 30 -6.76 -8.32 4.70
C LEU A 30 -6.08 -9.64 4.29
N SER A 31 -5.34 -10.28 5.20
CA SER A 31 -4.62 -11.53 4.92
C SER A 31 -5.53 -12.63 4.34
N GLU A 32 -6.79 -12.67 4.79
CA GLU A 32 -7.82 -13.63 4.36
C GLU A 32 -8.44 -13.34 2.98
N LEU A 33 -8.28 -12.12 2.47
CA LEU A 33 -8.86 -11.64 1.21
C LEU A 33 -7.82 -11.46 0.11
N CYS A 34 -6.55 -11.36 0.47
CA CYS A 34 -5.44 -11.08 -0.42
C CYS A 34 -4.61 -12.35 -0.70
N LEU A 35 -3.48 -12.17 -1.38
CA LEU A 35 -2.52 -13.22 -1.72
C LEU A 35 -2.03 -14.11 -0.55
N PRO A 36 -1.81 -13.63 0.70
CA PRO A 36 -1.22 -14.42 1.79
C PRO A 36 -1.95 -15.73 2.10
N ARG A 37 -3.29 -15.76 1.94
CA ARG A 37 -4.10 -16.96 2.20
C ARG A 37 -3.75 -18.15 1.31
N GLY A 38 -3.33 -17.90 0.07
CA GLY A 38 -2.97 -18.95 -0.89
C GLY A 38 -1.53 -19.45 -0.75
N VAL A 39 -0.74 -18.85 0.14
CA VAL A 39 0.70 -19.05 0.22
C VAL A 39 1.03 -19.81 1.51
N GLY A 40 1.77 -20.92 1.40
CA GLY A 40 2.21 -21.69 2.56
C GLY A 40 3.12 -20.90 3.50
N GLN A 41 3.20 -21.30 4.78
CA GLN A 41 3.91 -20.56 5.83
C GLN A 41 5.35 -20.14 5.46
N GLY A 42 6.15 -21.06 4.89
CA GLY A 42 7.53 -20.75 4.50
C GLY A 42 7.67 -19.90 3.24
N ALA A 43 6.62 -19.78 2.42
CA ALA A 43 6.59 -18.88 1.28
C ALA A 43 6.03 -17.50 1.64
N LEU A 44 5.29 -17.39 2.75
CA LEU A 44 4.78 -16.12 3.26
C LEU A 44 5.91 -15.19 3.72
N GLU A 45 6.94 -15.73 4.37
CA GLU A 45 8.12 -14.95 4.77
C GLU A 45 8.82 -14.35 3.53
N LYS A 46 9.01 -15.15 2.48
CA LYS A 46 9.57 -14.68 1.20
C LYS A 46 8.67 -13.64 0.54
N LEU A 47 7.35 -13.81 0.63
CA LEU A 47 6.40 -12.82 0.12
C LEU A 47 6.55 -11.49 0.86
N GLU A 48 6.70 -11.51 2.19
CA GLU A 48 6.89 -10.29 2.97
C GLU A 48 8.13 -9.50 2.59
N ASP A 49 9.22 -10.21 2.24
CA ASP A 49 10.49 -9.61 1.81
C ASP A 49 10.39 -8.93 0.43
N ILE A 50 9.61 -9.50 -0.50
CA ILE A 50 9.44 -8.92 -1.85
C ILE A 50 8.39 -7.82 -1.90
N VAL A 51 7.45 -7.78 -0.94
CA VAL A 51 6.38 -6.78 -0.90
C VAL A 51 6.93 -5.41 -0.50
N LYS A 52 7.11 -4.55 -1.50
CA LYS A 52 7.49 -3.15 -1.31
C LYS A 52 6.28 -2.33 -0.85
N ARG A 53 6.43 -1.65 0.30
CA ARG A 53 5.43 -0.73 0.83
C ARG A 53 5.77 0.69 0.40
N SER A 54 5.15 1.16 -0.68
CA SER A 54 5.26 2.54 -1.14
C SER A 54 4.52 3.52 -0.23
N SER A 55 4.82 4.81 -0.37
CA SER A 55 4.02 5.88 0.23
C SER A 55 2.55 5.77 -0.23
N PRO A 56 1.58 6.06 0.64
CA PRO A 56 0.17 6.07 0.26
C PRO A 56 -0.08 7.05 -0.89
N LEU A 57 -0.83 6.62 -1.90
CA LEU A 57 -1.30 7.52 -2.96
C LEU A 57 -2.36 8.46 -2.40
N GLN A 58 -2.27 9.73 -2.78
CA GLN A 58 -3.27 10.74 -2.47
C GLN A 58 -4.44 10.68 -3.45
N LYS A 59 -5.59 11.23 -3.05
CA LYS A 59 -6.76 11.31 -3.91
C LYS A 59 -6.41 12.08 -5.20
N GLY A 60 -6.72 11.48 -6.34
CA GLY A 60 -6.48 12.07 -7.66
C GLY A 60 -5.10 11.74 -8.23
N GLU A 61 -4.20 11.12 -7.46
CA GLU A 61 -2.95 10.61 -8.00
C GLU A 61 -3.18 9.36 -8.86
N VAL A 62 -2.37 9.24 -9.91
CA VAL A 62 -2.44 8.12 -10.86
C VAL A 62 -1.40 7.08 -10.46
N LEU A 63 -1.84 5.84 -10.25
CA LEU A 63 -0.94 4.72 -9.95
C LEU A 63 -0.10 4.35 -11.19
N PHE A 64 -0.75 4.12 -12.33
CA PHE A 64 -0.14 3.90 -13.64
C PHE A 64 -1.14 4.26 -14.75
N ARG A 65 -0.66 4.37 -15.99
CA ARG A 65 -1.45 4.56 -17.20
C ARG A 65 -1.31 3.36 -18.13
N ALA A 66 -2.30 3.16 -19.00
CA ALA A 66 -2.19 2.19 -20.09
C ALA A 66 -0.97 2.52 -20.97
N GLY A 67 -0.17 1.51 -21.29
CA GLY A 67 1.07 1.66 -22.05
C GLY A 67 2.31 2.02 -21.22
N ASP A 68 2.17 2.30 -19.91
CA ASP A 68 3.33 2.45 -19.04
C ASP A 68 4.14 1.14 -18.99
N LYS A 69 5.47 1.27 -18.84
CA LYS A 69 6.32 0.11 -18.60
C LYS A 69 5.87 -0.63 -17.34
N PHE A 70 5.82 -1.96 -17.42
CA PHE A 70 5.52 -2.79 -16.26
C PHE A 70 6.54 -2.55 -15.14
N ARG A 71 6.03 -2.12 -13.97
CA ARG A 71 6.84 -1.87 -12.76
C ARG A 71 6.62 -2.94 -11.68
N GLY A 72 5.52 -3.66 -11.75
CA GLY A 72 5.12 -4.66 -10.77
C GLY A 72 3.61 -4.73 -10.60
N ILE A 73 3.20 -5.64 -9.71
CA ILE A 73 1.82 -5.88 -9.32
C ILE A 73 1.55 -5.11 -8.03
N TYR A 74 0.34 -4.56 -7.91
CA TYR A 74 -0.07 -3.76 -6.76
C TYR A 74 -1.23 -4.43 -6.05
N ALA A 75 -1.26 -4.36 -4.71
CA ALA A 75 -2.40 -4.80 -3.91
C ALA A 75 -2.99 -3.61 -3.17
N VAL A 76 -4.31 -3.43 -3.22
CA VAL A 76 -4.99 -2.37 -2.49
C VAL A 76 -5.03 -2.73 -1.02
N ARG A 77 -4.32 -1.95 -0.18
CA ARG A 77 -4.34 -2.13 1.28
C ARG A 77 -5.49 -1.38 1.95
N SER A 78 -5.87 -0.23 1.41
CA SER A 78 -6.87 0.66 1.98
C SER A 78 -7.36 1.66 0.94
N GLY A 79 -8.62 2.09 1.04
CA GLY A 79 -9.23 3.01 0.08
C GLY A 79 -9.80 2.29 -1.14
N LEU A 80 -9.84 2.97 -2.28
CA LEU A 80 -10.33 2.44 -3.55
C LEU A 80 -9.48 2.99 -4.72
N VAL A 81 -9.31 2.19 -5.76
CA VAL A 81 -8.66 2.62 -7.00
C VAL A 81 -9.69 2.55 -8.13
N LYS A 82 -9.95 3.67 -8.80
CA LYS A 82 -10.76 3.67 -10.03
C LYS A 82 -9.87 3.31 -11.21
N VAL A 83 -10.37 2.48 -12.11
CA VAL A 83 -9.76 2.21 -13.42
C VAL A 83 -10.69 2.76 -14.48
N PHE A 84 -10.13 3.51 -15.41
CA PHE A 84 -10.87 4.16 -16.48
C PHE A 84 -10.08 4.11 -17.78
N ALA A 85 -10.82 4.12 -18.89
CA ALA A 85 -10.28 4.39 -20.21
C ALA A 85 -10.61 5.83 -20.58
N THR A 86 -9.75 6.47 -21.37
CA THR A 86 -10.00 7.78 -21.94
C THR A 86 -10.35 7.60 -23.41
N ALA A 87 -11.51 8.10 -23.83
CA ALA A 87 -11.94 8.10 -25.22
C ALA A 87 -11.21 9.20 -26.02
N ASP A 88 -11.32 9.16 -27.35
CA ASP A 88 -10.64 10.10 -28.26
C ASP A 88 -11.08 11.56 -28.06
N ASP A 89 -12.28 11.77 -27.52
CA ASP A 89 -12.84 13.08 -27.15
C ASP A 89 -12.41 13.56 -25.75
N GLY A 90 -11.64 12.73 -25.02
CA GLY A 90 -11.15 13.02 -23.68
C GLY A 90 -12.10 12.61 -22.55
N GLU A 91 -13.24 12.00 -22.84
CA GLU A 91 -14.14 11.50 -21.79
C GLU A 91 -13.56 10.27 -21.08
N GLU A 92 -13.71 10.22 -19.76
CA GLU A 92 -13.30 9.07 -18.95
C GLU A 92 -14.45 8.09 -18.80
N GLN A 93 -14.28 6.88 -19.34
CA GLN A 93 -15.17 5.76 -19.08
C GLN A 93 -14.62 4.90 -17.94
N ILE A 94 -15.37 4.80 -16.84
CA ILE A 94 -15.01 3.93 -15.72
C ILE A 94 -15.16 2.47 -16.14
N ILE A 95 -14.05 1.74 -16.11
CA ILE A 95 -14.00 0.30 -16.37
C ILE A 95 -14.35 -0.47 -15.11
N GLY A 96 -13.91 0.01 -13.95
CA GLY A 96 -14.17 -0.64 -12.67
C GLY A 96 -13.48 0.03 -11.49
N PHE A 97 -13.66 -0.60 -10.33
CA PHE A 97 -13.06 -0.18 -9.07
C PHE A 97 -12.38 -1.38 -8.42
N PHE A 98 -11.23 -1.13 -7.81
CA PHE A 98 -10.51 -2.10 -6.99
C PHE A 98 -10.59 -1.70 -5.52
N LEU A 99 -10.95 -2.66 -4.69
CA LEU A 99 -11.19 -2.56 -3.27
C LEU A 99 -10.05 -3.22 -2.47
N PRO A 100 -9.98 -2.97 -1.14
CA PRO A 100 -8.93 -3.55 -0.32
C PRO A 100 -8.92 -5.09 -0.36
N GLY A 101 -7.75 -5.65 -0.60
CA GLY A 101 -7.53 -7.09 -0.81
C GLY A 101 -7.38 -7.49 -2.28
N GLU A 102 -7.79 -6.64 -3.21
CA GLU A 102 -7.69 -6.92 -4.64
C GLU A 102 -6.33 -6.49 -5.22
N MET A 103 -5.95 -7.12 -6.33
CA MET A 103 -4.67 -6.93 -7.01
C MET A 103 -4.85 -6.33 -8.40
N LEU A 104 -3.94 -5.43 -8.78
CA LEU A 104 -3.91 -4.73 -10.08
C LEU A 104 -2.59 -4.99 -10.82
N GLY A 105 -2.64 -4.97 -12.15
CA GLY A 105 -1.47 -5.08 -13.02
C GLY A 105 -1.00 -6.52 -13.28
N LEU A 106 -1.82 -7.53 -12.97
CA LEU A 106 -1.52 -8.93 -13.28
C LEU A 106 -1.54 -9.21 -14.80
N ASP A 107 -2.39 -8.50 -15.52
CA ASP A 107 -2.52 -8.52 -16.98
C ASP A 107 -1.24 -8.04 -17.70
N ALA A 108 -0.44 -7.21 -17.03
CA ALA A 108 0.80 -6.67 -17.58
C ALA A 108 2.03 -7.60 -17.45
N ILE A 109 1.87 -8.79 -16.88
CA ILE A 109 2.98 -9.76 -16.71
C ILE A 109 3.40 -10.37 -18.06
N ASP A 110 2.44 -10.66 -18.93
CA ASP A 110 2.69 -11.35 -20.21
C ASP A 110 3.14 -10.39 -21.32
N THR A 111 2.91 -9.09 -21.17
CA THR A 111 3.30 -8.06 -22.15
C THR A 111 4.79 -7.72 -22.15
N GLN A 112 5.62 -8.49 -21.43
CA GLN A 112 7.07 -8.33 -21.37
C GLN A 112 7.86 -9.34 -22.23
N VAL A 113 7.21 -10.10 -23.11
CA VAL A 113 7.86 -11.02 -24.06
C VAL A 113 8.06 -10.39 -25.43
#